data_AF-A0A285QZD4-F1
#
_entry.id   AF-A0A285QZD4-F1
#
_cell.length_a   1.000
_cell.length_b   1.000
_cell.length_c   1.000
_cell.angle_alpha   90.00
_cell.angle_beta   90.00
_cell.angle_gamma   90.00
#
_symmetry.space_group_name_H-M   'P 1'
#
loop_
_entity.id
_entity.type
_entity.pdbx_description
1 polymer ?
#
loop_
_entity_poly.entity_id
_entity_poly.type
_entity_poly.pdbx_seq_one_letter_code
_entity_poly.pdbx_strand_id
1 'polypeptide(L)'
;MYLRSLVMLGALSLGGCGGGGGTGGVTTPAPAPTPSPAPTASPTPSPTSSPTAYRRFAELTGDQRFASSCGGLRSNSAPPDPIPNSPFGQGFVVDYRATADSWTVTGDNGAVTFGPVDRDPNAPPNTPNYVRTVDGASQRLSIGTPQAGGTALEYTRGYLLTLRDAQYRCIFGVPTQLADLPAASFSYARTGVNGQAFSVPVPSGPRTGYSVERSTATLRYDAAGRVELTIRLIGTEQTLSGPATTGTELGTYTATLPIDRTRGIYGGALSSTSRQVDAFNVGGWFFGSGAGEAGIAVALLSYDPVTNTRVSALINVVGAR
;
A
#
# COMPACT_ATOMS: atom_id res chain seq x y z
N MET A 1 10.91 43.02 0.21
CA MET A 1 10.97 44.02 -0.88
C MET A 1 11.96 43.48 -1.91
N TYR A 2 11.56 43.42 -3.19
CA TYR A 2 12.24 42.79 -4.35
C TYR A 2 12.19 41.24 -4.39
N LEU A 3 11.89 40.54 -5.49
CA LEU A 3 11.78 40.91 -6.92
C LEU A 3 10.83 39.92 -7.65
N ARG A 4 9.99 40.45 -8.55
CA ARG A 4 9.08 39.74 -9.47
C ARG A 4 9.83 39.18 -10.70
N SER A 5 9.43 38.00 -11.19
CA SER A 5 9.59 37.52 -12.59
C SER A 5 8.50 36.46 -12.83
N LEU A 6 7.35 36.71 -13.47
CA LEU A 6 7.01 36.94 -14.89
C LEU A 6 7.52 35.90 -15.92
N VAL A 7 6.53 35.18 -16.50
CA VAL A 7 6.28 34.94 -17.95
C VAL A 7 6.79 33.65 -18.63
N MET A 8 5.84 32.83 -19.08
CA MET A 8 5.51 32.45 -20.50
C MET A 8 4.53 31.25 -20.43
N LEU A 9 3.25 31.31 -20.83
CA LEU A 9 2.63 31.58 -22.15
C LEU A 9 3.14 30.65 -23.27
N GLY A 10 2.47 29.51 -23.47
CA GLY A 10 2.74 28.55 -24.55
C GLY A 10 1.43 28.03 -25.17
N ALA A 11 1.33 28.14 -26.49
CA ALA A 11 0.13 28.22 -27.32
C ALA A 11 -0.68 26.91 -27.50
N LEU A 12 -2.00 27.09 -27.67
CA LEU A 12 -2.94 26.14 -28.26
C LEU A 12 -2.74 26.06 -29.78
N SER A 13 -2.85 24.85 -30.34
CA SER A 13 -3.16 24.65 -31.77
C SER A 13 -4.20 23.54 -31.94
N LEU A 14 -5.41 23.93 -32.37
CA LEU A 14 -6.44 23.04 -32.89
C LEU A 14 -6.30 22.91 -34.42
N GLY A 15 -6.36 21.69 -34.92
CA GLY A 15 -6.56 21.34 -36.33
C GLY A 15 -6.83 19.82 -36.41
N GLY A 16 -7.77 19.29 -37.19
CA GLY A 16 -8.57 19.92 -38.22
C GLY A 16 -9.82 19.09 -38.54
N CYS A 17 -10.73 19.79 -39.21
CA CYS A 17 -11.93 19.30 -39.87
C CYS A 17 -11.59 18.99 -41.35
N GLY A 18 -12.21 17.97 -41.92
CA GLY A 18 -12.20 17.66 -43.35
C GLY A 18 -12.66 16.22 -43.52
N GLY A 19 -13.85 15.93 -44.04
CA GLY A 19 -14.33 16.27 -45.39
C GLY A 19 -14.05 15.05 -46.27
N GLY A 20 -14.94 14.49 -47.09
CA GLY A 20 -16.22 14.90 -47.64
C GLY A 20 -16.31 14.26 -49.04
N GLY A 21 -17.49 13.78 -49.43
CA GLY A 21 -17.89 13.60 -50.83
C GLY A 21 -17.50 12.29 -51.52
N GLY A 22 -18.49 11.58 -52.07
CA GLY A 22 -18.26 10.44 -52.96
C GLY A 22 -19.49 9.63 -53.30
N THR A 23 -20.58 10.26 -53.76
CA THR A 23 -21.75 9.57 -54.33
C THR A 23 -21.50 9.25 -55.80
N GLY A 24 -21.12 7.99 -56.08
CA GLY A 24 -21.06 7.40 -57.42
C GLY A 24 -21.91 6.14 -57.46
N GLY A 25 -23.14 6.26 -57.97
CA GLY A 25 -24.06 5.14 -58.16
C GLY A 25 -23.62 4.26 -59.32
N VAL A 26 -23.17 3.05 -59.00
CA VAL A 26 -23.05 1.92 -59.93
C VAL A 26 -24.08 0.90 -59.50
N THR A 27 -25.11 0.69 -60.33
CA THR A 27 -26.11 -0.37 -60.11
C THR A 27 -25.49 -1.71 -60.48
N THR A 28 -24.79 -2.30 -59.51
CA THR A 28 -24.26 -3.66 -59.59
C THR A 28 -25.43 -4.65 -59.61
N PRO A 29 -25.44 -5.66 -60.51
CA PRO A 29 -26.49 -6.68 -60.57
C PRO A 29 -26.68 -7.38 -59.22
N ALA A 30 -27.93 -7.60 -58.84
CA ALA A 30 -28.30 -8.29 -57.61
C ALA A 30 -27.60 -9.66 -57.53
N PRO A 31 -26.74 -9.90 -56.52
CA PRO A 31 -26.04 -11.16 -56.36
C PRO A 31 -27.03 -12.31 -56.17
N ALA A 32 -26.74 -13.44 -56.81
CA ALA A 32 -27.46 -14.69 -56.59
C ALA A 32 -27.49 -15.04 -55.09
N PRO A 33 -28.60 -15.61 -54.58
CA PRO A 33 -28.76 -15.88 -53.16
C PRO A 33 -27.64 -16.78 -52.66
N THR A 34 -26.79 -16.23 -51.81
CA THR A 34 -25.72 -16.96 -51.13
C THR A 34 -26.35 -18.06 -50.29
N PRO A 35 -25.93 -19.33 -50.41
CA PRO A 35 -26.47 -20.41 -49.59
C PRO A 35 -26.34 -20.05 -48.11
N SER A 36 -27.44 -20.22 -47.38
CA SER A 36 -27.50 -19.98 -45.94
C SER A 36 -26.37 -20.75 -45.27
N PRO A 37 -25.44 -20.08 -44.54
CA PRO A 37 -24.33 -20.75 -43.90
C PRO A 37 -24.88 -21.80 -42.94
N ALA A 38 -24.39 -23.03 -43.07
CA ALA A 38 -24.70 -24.10 -42.15
C ALA A 38 -24.43 -23.61 -40.71
N PRO A 39 -25.31 -23.94 -39.74
CA PRO A 39 -25.18 -23.46 -38.37
C PRO A 39 -23.80 -23.84 -37.84
N THR A 40 -22.95 -22.83 -37.65
CA THR A 40 -21.65 -22.99 -37.02
C THR A 40 -21.89 -23.61 -35.65
N ALA A 41 -21.29 -24.77 -35.39
CA ALA A 41 -21.43 -25.44 -34.11
C ALA A 41 -21.15 -24.44 -32.98
N SER A 42 -22.12 -24.27 -32.09
CA SER A 42 -21.97 -23.42 -30.91
C SER A 42 -20.67 -23.83 -30.22
N PRO A 43 -19.74 -22.90 -29.95
CA PRO A 43 -18.48 -23.26 -29.31
C PRO A 43 -18.80 -23.98 -28.01
N THR A 44 -18.27 -25.19 -27.87
CA THR A 44 -18.30 -25.93 -26.61
C THR A 44 -17.79 -24.99 -25.53
N PRO A 45 -18.54 -24.75 -24.44
CA PRO A 45 -18.09 -23.86 -23.39
C PRO A 45 -16.72 -24.35 -22.92
N SER A 46 -15.71 -23.48 -23.06
CA SER A 46 -14.37 -23.75 -22.53
C SER A 46 -14.54 -24.09 -21.05
N PRO A 47 -13.92 -25.16 -20.54
CA PRO A 47 -14.04 -25.53 -19.14
C PRO A 47 -13.68 -24.33 -18.29
N THR A 48 -14.64 -23.88 -17.47
CA THR A 48 -14.41 -22.85 -16.46
C THR A 48 -13.26 -23.34 -15.59
N SER A 49 -12.13 -22.64 -15.63
CA SER A 49 -10.98 -22.96 -14.79
C SER A 49 -11.46 -23.07 -13.34
N SER A 50 -11.28 -24.25 -12.75
CA SER A 50 -11.58 -24.48 -11.32
C SER A 50 -10.89 -23.38 -10.50
N PRO A 51 -11.57 -22.77 -9.51
CA PRO A 51 -11.01 -21.67 -8.75
C PRO A 51 -9.65 -22.09 -8.18
N THR A 52 -8.61 -21.30 -8.47
CA THR A 52 -7.28 -21.55 -7.91
C THR A 52 -7.42 -21.48 -6.39
N ALA A 53 -7.21 -22.61 -5.70
CA ALA A 53 -7.31 -22.63 -4.25
C ALA A 53 -6.24 -21.70 -3.65
N TYR A 54 -6.69 -20.60 -3.03
CA TYR A 54 -5.83 -19.68 -2.32
C TYR A 54 -5.29 -20.36 -1.06
N ARG A 55 -4.00 -20.72 -1.09
CA ARG A 55 -3.30 -21.22 0.09
C ARG A 55 -3.10 -20.10 1.08
N ARG A 56 -3.30 -20.38 2.37
CA ARG A 56 -2.96 -19.43 3.44
C ARG A 56 -1.45 -19.20 3.45
N PHE A 57 -1.01 -18.07 4.00
CA PHE A 57 0.42 -17.78 4.08
C PHE A 57 1.20 -18.87 4.83
N ALA A 58 0.61 -19.45 5.88
CA ALA A 58 1.22 -20.53 6.66
C ALA A 58 1.28 -21.89 5.93
N GLU A 59 0.54 -22.05 4.82
CA GLU A 59 0.49 -23.27 4.01
C GLU A 59 1.46 -23.19 2.80
N LEU A 60 2.16 -22.07 2.65
CA LEU A 60 3.18 -21.90 1.64
C LEU A 60 4.42 -22.72 2.00
N THR A 61 5.01 -23.37 1.01
CA THR A 61 6.16 -24.26 1.17
C THR A 61 7.22 -23.95 0.11
N GLY A 62 8.48 -24.17 0.41
CA GLY A 62 9.58 -23.91 -0.54
C GLY A 62 9.88 -22.43 -0.68
N ASP A 63 10.66 -22.08 -1.71
CA ASP A 63 11.03 -20.69 -1.99
C ASP A 63 9.80 -19.86 -2.35
N GLN A 64 9.70 -18.67 -1.76
CA GLN A 64 8.59 -17.75 -1.99
C GLN A 64 9.12 -16.38 -2.40
N ARG A 65 8.39 -15.69 -3.28
CA ARG A 65 8.69 -14.32 -3.69
C ARG A 65 7.43 -13.49 -3.61
N PHE A 66 7.50 -12.40 -2.86
CA PHE A 66 6.35 -11.54 -2.60
C PHE A 66 6.61 -10.12 -3.08
N ALA A 67 5.65 -9.60 -3.85
CA ALA A 67 5.49 -8.17 -4.02
C ALA A 67 5.09 -7.53 -2.67
N SER A 68 5.54 -6.31 -2.43
CA SER A 68 5.13 -5.53 -1.27
C SER A 68 4.70 -4.12 -1.65
N SER A 69 3.96 -3.47 -0.75
CA SER A 69 3.83 -2.03 -0.71
C SER A 69 4.45 -1.52 0.58
N CYS A 70 5.24 -0.46 0.49
CA CYS A 70 5.98 0.08 1.62
C CYS A 70 5.79 1.57 1.72
N GLY A 71 5.72 2.09 2.95
CA GLY A 71 6.08 3.46 3.26
C GLY A 71 7.38 3.50 4.04
N GLY A 72 8.00 4.68 4.12
CA GLY A 72 9.20 4.83 4.95
C GLY A 72 9.36 6.21 5.56
N LEU A 73 10.29 6.32 6.50
CA LEU A 73 10.73 7.56 7.13
C LEU A 73 12.25 7.64 7.14
N ARG A 74 12.81 8.83 6.91
CA ARG A 74 14.23 9.13 7.14
C ARG A 74 14.40 9.79 8.51
N SER A 75 15.33 9.29 9.30
CA SER A 75 15.52 9.72 10.69
C SER A 75 16.42 10.95 10.85
N ASN A 76 16.85 11.56 9.75
CA ASN A 76 17.78 12.69 9.72
C ASN A 76 17.10 14.07 9.91
N SER A 77 15.80 14.08 10.18
CA SER A 77 14.99 15.29 10.42
C SER A 77 14.03 15.13 11.61
N ALA A 78 13.49 16.26 12.07
CA ALA A 78 12.56 16.35 13.19
C ALA A 78 11.31 17.17 12.77
N PRO A 79 10.15 16.54 12.54
CA PRO A 79 9.91 15.09 12.60
C PRO A 79 10.60 14.37 11.42
N PRO A 80 10.73 13.03 11.47
CA PRO A 80 11.30 12.26 10.35
C PRO A 80 10.60 12.53 9.01
N ASP A 81 11.36 12.73 7.94
CA ASP A 81 10.80 12.99 6.61
C ASP A 81 10.21 11.72 6.00
N PRO A 82 9.03 11.78 5.38
CA PRO A 82 8.45 10.64 4.69
C PRO A 82 9.26 10.29 3.45
N ILE A 83 9.54 9.01 3.28
CA ILE A 83 10.02 8.42 2.02
C ILE A 83 8.78 8.05 1.21
N PRO A 84 8.73 8.40 -0.10
CA PRO A 84 7.58 8.07 -0.91
C PRO A 84 7.21 6.59 -0.85
N ASN A 85 5.91 6.29 -0.73
CA ASN A 85 5.48 4.89 -0.74
C ASN A 85 5.69 4.31 -2.12
N SER A 86 6.07 3.04 -2.12
CA SER A 86 6.00 2.22 -3.31
C SER A 86 4.60 1.61 -3.43
N PRO A 87 3.91 1.77 -4.56
CA PRO A 87 2.74 0.97 -4.88
C PRO A 87 3.06 -0.53 -4.80
N PHE A 88 2.04 -1.34 -4.56
CA PHE A 88 2.23 -2.78 -4.43
C PHE A 88 2.93 -3.37 -5.67
N GLY A 89 4.02 -4.10 -5.46
CA GLY A 89 4.81 -4.69 -6.55
C GLY A 89 5.74 -3.73 -7.32
N GLN A 90 5.74 -2.43 -6.98
CA GLN A 90 6.71 -1.45 -7.52
C GLN A 90 7.80 -1.07 -6.51
N GLY A 91 7.73 -1.64 -5.31
CA GLY A 91 8.66 -1.33 -4.22
C GLY A 91 9.63 -2.44 -3.92
N PHE A 92 9.81 -2.65 -2.63
CA PHE A 92 10.59 -3.77 -2.15
C PHE A 92 9.95 -5.09 -2.57
N VAL A 93 10.81 -6.04 -2.94
CA VAL A 93 10.46 -7.44 -3.13
C VAL A 93 11.04 -8.21 -1.96
N VAL A 94 10.25 -9.11 -1.40
CA VAL A 94 10.67 -9.98 -0.30
C VAL A 94 10.72 -11.41 -0.80
N ASP A 95 11.92 -11.99 -0.81
CA ASP A 95 12.17 -13.38 -1.19
C ASP A 95 12.47 -14.19 0.09
N TYR A 96 11.77 -15.30 0.30
CA TYR A 96 12.12 -16.33 1.28
C TYR A 96 12.76 -17.52 0.57
N ARG A 97 13.96 -17.92 1.02
CA ARG A 97 14.64 -19.12 0.54
C ARG A 97 14.52 -20.21 1.59
N ALA A 98 13.73 -21.24 1.32
CA ALA A 98 13.42 -22.28 2.31
C ALA A 98 14.64 -23.15 2.65
N THR A 99 15.50 -23.44 1.67
CA THR A 99 16.70 -24.25 1.88
C THR A 99 17.76 -23.56 2.74
N ALA A 100 17.84 -22.23 2.66
CA ALA A 100 18.78 -21.41 3.42
C ALA A 100 18.15 -20.81 4.69
N ASP A 101 16.84 -20.97 4.88
CA ASP A 101 16.03 -20.29 5.89
C ASP A 101 16.36 -18.79 6.00
N SER A 102 16.35 -18.11 4.85
CA SER A 102 16.77 -16.71 4.75
C SER A 102 15.75 -15.85 4.03
N TRP A 103 15.69 -14.59 4.46
CA TRP A 103 14.89 -13.53 3.87
C TRP A 103 15.78 -12.56 3.13
N THR A 104 15.52 -12.32 1.85
CA THR A 104 16.17 -11.27 1.08
C THR A 104 15.15 -10.19 0.76
N VAL A 105 15.45 -8.96 1.13
CA VAL A 105 14.64 -7.78 0.81
C VAL A 105 15.40 -6.96 -0.23
N THR A 106 14.85 -6.88 -1.44
CA THR A 106 15.43 -6.15 -2.57
C THR A 106 14.64 -4.87 -2.84
N GLY A 107 15.30 -3.72 -2.90
CA GLY A 107 14.66 -2.45 -3.26
C GLY A 107 15.65 -1.46 -3.86
N ASP A 108 15.33 -0.17 -3.81
CA ASP A 108 16.11 0.89 -4.50
C ASP A 108 17.58 0.99 -4.03
N ASN A 109 17.85 0.58 -2.79
CA ASN A 109 19.19 0.64 -2.18
C ASN A 109 19.93 -0.71 -2.27
N GLY A 110 19.51 -1.61 -3.17
CA GLY A 110 20.06 -2.95 -3.32
C GLY A 110 19.31 -4.02 -2.53
N ALA A 111 19.99 -5.14 -2.30
CA ALA A 111 19.44 -6.29 -1.60
C ALA A 111 20.10 -6.47 -0.23
N VAL A 112 19.28 -6.77 0.78
CA VAL A 112 19.73 -7.14 2.13
C VAL A 112 19.20 -8.53 2.45
N THR A 113 20.09 -9.45 2.81
CA THR A 113 19.73 -10.81 3.20
C THR A 113 19.92 -11.01 4.70
N PHE A 114 18.93 -11.65 5.33
CA PHE A 114 18.92 -12.04 6.73
C PHE A 114 18.81 -13.57 6.80
N GLY A 115 19.83 -14.23 7.35
CA GLY A 115 19.87 -15.68 7.53
C GLY A 115 19.64 -16.10 8.99
N PRO A 116 19.76 -17.41 9.28
CA PRO A 116 19.59 -17.94 10.63
C PRO A 116 20.53 -17.31 11.67
N VAL A 117 21.76 -16.94 11.27
CA VAL A 117 22.75 -16.28 12.14
C VAL A 117 22.36 -14.87 12.55
N ASP A 118 21.45 -14.23 11.80
CA ASP A 118 20.98 -12.87 12.08
C ASP A 118 19.74 -12.87 12.98
N ARG A 119 19.19 -14.03 13.38
CA ARG A 119 17.99 -14.09 14.23
C ARG A 119 18.26 -13.41 15.58
N ASP A 120 17.38 -12.46 15.94
CA ASP A 120 17.46 -11.75 17.23
C ASP A 120 17.05 -12.72 18.37
N PRO A 121 17.97 -13.09 19.28
CA PRO A 121 17.65 -14.03 20.36
C PRO A 121 16.67 -13.42 21.38
N ASN A 122 16.47 -12.09 21.37
CA ASN A 122 15.54 -11.40 22.27
C ASN A 122 14.19 -11.12 21.61
N ALA A 123 13.95 -11.66 20.41
CA ALA A 123 12.69 -11.51 19.71
C ALA A 123 11.52 -12.07 20.55
N PRO A 124 10.35 -11.40 20.54
CA PRO A 124 9.13 -12.00 21.06
C PRO A 124 8.87 -13.37 20.41
N PRO A 125 8.33 -14.35 21.16
CA PRO A 125 7.97 -15.65 20.59
C PRO A 125 7.11 -15.49 19.34
N ASN A 126 7.36 -16.34 18.34
CA ASN A 126 6.62 -16.37 17.07
C ASN A 126 6.71 -15.10 16.21
N THR A 127 7.64 -14.17 16.50
CA THR A 127 7.89 -13.01 15.63
C THR A 127 9.29 -13.13 15.03
N PRO A 128 9.42 -13.55 13.76
CA PRO A 128 10.69 -13.55 13.06
C PRO A 128 11.31 -12.14 13.09
N ASN A 129 12.34 -11.99 13.91
CA ASN A 129 13.14 -10.77 14.00
C ASN A 129 14.58 -11.12 13.70
N TYR A 130 15.20 -10.29 12.88
CA TYR A 130 16.57 -10.44 12.45
C TYR A 130 17.29 -9.11 12.67
N VAL A 131 18.50 -9.17 13.21
CA VAL A 131 19.39 -8.02 13.43
C VAL A 131 20.76 -8.41 12.90
N ARG A 132 21.33 -7.55 12.06
CA ARG A 132 22.71 -7.68 11.60
C ARG A 132 23.40 -6.33 11.61
N THR A 133 24.73 -6.35 11.60
CA THR A 133 25.55 -5.14 11.49
C THR A 133 26.29 -5.15 10.16
N VAL A 134 26.18 -4.07 9.41
CA VAL A 134 26.90 -3.87 8.13
C VAL A 134 27.55 -2.50 8.19
N ASP A 135 28.87 -2.44 8.03
CA ASP A 135 29.66 -1.20 8.09
C ASP A 135 29.41 -0.37 9.36
N GLY A 136 29.24 -1.05 10.50
CA GLY A 136 28.96 -0.42 11.79
C GLY A 136 27.52 0.08 11.97
N ALA A 137 26.64 -0.06 10.97
CA ALA A 137 25.22 0.27 11.08
C ALA A 137 24.39 -1.00 11.35
N SER A 138 23.48 -0.91 12.32
CA SER A 138 22.50 -1.98 12.57
C SER A 138 21.40 -1.95 11.50
N GLN A 139 21.12 -3.11 10.91
CA GLN A 139 19.99 -3.35 10.04
C GLN A 139 19.06 -4.35 10.74
N ARG A 140 17.75 -4.11 10.70
CA ARG A 140 16.76 -4.96 11.34
C ARG A 140 15.63 -5.31 10.38
N LEU A 141 15.21 -6.57 10.39
CA LEU A 141 14.01 -7.03 9.72
C LEU A 141 13.10 -7.69 10.75
N SER A 142 11.87 -7.20 10.87
CA SER A 142 10.82 -7.81 11.70
C SER A 142 9.67 -8.19 10.80
N ILE A 143 9.29 -9.46 10.75
CA ILE A 143 8.13 -9.95 9.98
C ILE A 143 7.07 -10.36 10.99
N GLY A 144 5.84 -9.92 10.78
CA GLY A 144 4.74 -10.20 11.69
C GLY A 144 3.42 -10.43 10.97
N THR A 145 2.50 -11.09 11.67
CA THR A 145 1.12 -11.23 11.23
C THR A 145 0.32 -10.04 11.76
N PRO A 146 -0.10 -9.10 10.89
CA PRO A 146 -0.95 -8.01 11.32
C PRO A 146 -2.30 -8.54 11.82
N GLN A 147 -2.95 -7.77 12.67
CA GLN A 147 -4.25 -8.11 13.24
C GLN A 147 -5.29 -7.08 12.82
N ALA A 148 -6.47 -7.54 12.42
CA ALA A 148 -7.64 -6.70 12.16
C ALA A 148 -8.72 -7.03 13.20
N GLY A 149 -9.13 -6.04 14.00
CA GLY A 149 -10.09 -6.25 15.09
C GLY A 149 -9.65 -7.32 16.10
N GLY A 150 -8.34 -7.44 16.37
CA GLY A 150 -7.78 -8.45 17.27
C GLY A 150 -7.64 -9.86 16.69
N THR A 151 -8.05 -10.09 15.43
CA THR A 151 -7.86 -11.37 14.73
C THR A 151 -6.65 -11.30 13.82
N ALA A 152 -5.76 -12.29 13.92
CA ALA A 152 -4.61 -12.43 13.02
C ALA A 152 -5.06 -12.71 11.58
N LEU A 153 -4.36 -12.11 10.61
CA LEU A 153 -4.63 -12.31 9.19
C LEU A 153 -3.99 -13.61 8.66
N GLU A 154 -4.71 -14.32 7.80
CA GLU A 154 -4.32 -15.61 7.23
C GLU A 154 -3.47 -15.45 5.96
N TYR A 155 -3.75 -14.44 5.12
CA TYR A 155 -3.12 -14.24 3.82
C TYR A 155 -2.14 -13.07 3.80
N THR A 156 -2.30 -12.11 4.71
CA THR A 156 -1.51 -10.88 4.80
C THR A 156 -0.41 -10.98 5.84
N ARG A 157 0.75 -10.41 5.53
CA ARG A 157 1.87 -10.19 6.45
C ARG A 157 2.34 -8.75 6.37
N GLY A 158 2.96 -8.28 7.44
CA GLY A 158 3.65 -7.01 7.49
C GLY A 158 5.11 -7.22 7.83
N TYR A 159 5.97 -6.30 7.40
CA TYR A 159 7.33 -6.25 7.92
C TYR A 159 7.78 -4.82 8.20
N LEU A 160 8.72 -4.71 9.12
CA LEU A 160 9.46 -3.50 9.44
C LEU A 160 10.92 -3.75 9.05
N LEU A 161 11.43 -2.94 8.12
CA LEU A 161 12.82 -2.93 7.72
C LEU A 161 13.47 -1.65 8.22
N THR A 162 14.44 -1.76 9.10
CA THR A 162 15.29 -0.64 9.52
C THR A 162 16.63 -0.77 8.82
N LEU A 163 17.00 0.24 8.05
CA LEU A 163 18.31 0.46 7.45
C LEU A 163 19.00 1.62 8.19
N ARG A 164 20.20 1.99 7.77
CA ARG A 164 21.08 2.95 8.47
C ARG A 164 20.40 4.25 8.91
N ASP A 165 19.64 4.87 8.02
CA ASP A 165 18.99 6.17 8.22
C ASP A 165 17.49 6.16 7.88
N ALA A 166 16.99 5.00 7.45
CA ALA A 166 15.64 4.84 6.93
C ALA A 166 14.93 3.67 7.61
N GLN A 167 13.65 3.84 7.87
CA GLN A 167 12.78 2.78 8.33
C GLN A 167 11.62 2.64 7.37
N TYR A 168 11.31 1.40 6.99
CA TYR A 168 10.23 1.07 6.08
C TYR A 168 9.24 0.15 6.78
N ARG A 169 7.97 0.46 6.61
CA ARG A 169 6.88 -0.40 7.05
C ARG A 169 6.10 -0.84 5.82
N CYS A 170 5.99 -2.14 5.68
CA CYS A 170 5.52 -2.75 4.45
C CYS A 170 4.44 -3.79 4.74
N ILE A 171 3.71 -4.13 3.68
CA ILE A 171 2.70 -5.17 3.63
C ILE A 171 2.96 -6.07 2.41
N PHE A 172 2.71 -7.35 2.58
CA PHE A 172 2.85 -8.37 1.54
C PHE A 172 1.97 -9.57 1.90
N GLY A 173 1.89 -10.57 1.03
CA GLY A 173 1.07 -11.74 1.31
C GLY A 173 0.72 -12.53 0.07
N VAL A 174 -0.36 -13.31 0.15
CA VAL A 174 -0.94 -14.04 -0.99
C VAL A 174 -1.95 -13.12 -1.69
N PRO A 175 -1.59 -12.49 -2.82
CA PRO A 175 -2.40 -11.43 -3.42
C PRO A 175 -3.70 -12.00 -4.01
N THR A 176 -4.81 -11.29 -3.85
CA THR A 176 -6.04 -11.57 -4.59
C THR A 176 -5.79 -11.32 -6.07
N GLN A 177 -6.18 -12.27 -6.93
CA GLN A 177 -6.15 -12.09 -8.37
C GLN A 177 -7.21 -11.05 -8.80
N LEU A 178 -6.90 -10.25 -9.81
CA LEU A 178 -7.82 -9.22 -10.33
C LEU A 178 -9.18 -9.79 -10.75
N ALA A 179 -9.21 -11.00 -11.32
CA ALA A 179 -10.43 -11.68 -11.74
C ALA A 179 -11.32 -12.11 -10.56
N ASP A 180 -10.74 -12.20 -9.36
CA ASP A 180 -11.44 -12.63 -8.14
C ASP A 180 -11.85 -11.44 -7.27
N LEU A 181 -11.67 -10.20 -7.73
CA LEU A 181 -12.19 -9.03 -7.01
C LEU A 181 -13.72 -9.04 -7.02
N PRO A 182 -14.38 -8.77 -5.88
CA PRO A 182 -15.84 -8.73 -5.82
C PRO A 182 -16.43 -7.69 -6.77
N ALA A 183 -17.52 -8.03 -7.46
CA ALA A 183 -18.25 -7.06 -8.29
C ALA A 183 -19.07 -6.05 -7.46
N ALA A 184 -19.50 -6.46 -6.25
CA ALA A 184 -20.29 -5.64 -5.35
C ALA A 184 -19.41 -4.86 -4.37
N SER A 185 -19.92 -3.71 -3.91
CA SER A 185 -19.28 -2.93 -2.85
C SER A 185 -19.35 -3.67 -1.51
N PHE A 186 -18.34 -3.50 -0.67
CA PHE A 186 -18.33 -4.04 0.70
C PHE A 186 -17.43 -3.23 1.62
N SER A 187 -17.68 -3.30 2.91
CA SER A 187 -16.80 -2.77 3.96
C SER A 187 -16.09 -3.92 4.68
N TYR A 188 -14.85 -3.69 5.08
CA TYR A 188 -14.15 -4.62 5.98
C TYR A 188 -14.74 -4.50 7.38
N ALA A 189 -15.27 -5.60 7.92
CA ALA A 189 -15.94 -5.61 9.22
C ALA A 189 -14.95 -5.41 10.38
N ARG A 190 -13.69 -5.83 10.18
CA ARG A 190 -12.60 -5.66 11.13
C ARG A 190 -11.48 -4.89 10.46
N THR A 191 -10.91 -3.93 11.17
CA THR A 191 -9.75 -3.16 10.74
C THR A 191 -8.71 -3.09 11.84
N GLY A 192 -7.45 -2.87 11.48
CA GLY A 192 -6.36 -2.60 12.40
C GLY A 192 -5.46 -1.50 11.88
N VAL A 193 -4.89 -0.73 12.79
CA VAL A 193 -3.86 0.27 12.47
C VAL A 193 -2.66 -0.02 13.36
N ASN A 194 -1.48 -0.17 12.75
CA ASN A 194 -0.25 -0.44 13.48
C ASN A 194 0.91 0.38 12.91
N GLY A 195 1.82 0.80 13.79
CA GLY A 195 2.97 1.60 13.41
C GLY A 195 3.31 2.62 14.45
N GLN A 196 3.88 3.73 13.99
CA GLN A 196 4.35 4.79 14.86
C GLN A 196 4.10 6.17 14.24
N ALA A 197 4.10 7.18 15.08
CA ALA A 197 4.08 8.57 14.69
C ALA A 197 5.06 9.39 15.52
N PHE A 198 5.41 10.57 15.03
CA PHE A 198 6.27 11.53 15.69
C PHE A 198 5.63 12.91 15.57
N SER A 199 5.65 13.70 16.64
CA SER A 199 5.25 15.11 16.61
C SER A 199 6.43 16.02 16.96
N VAL A 200 6.46 17.21 16.37
CA VAL A 200 7.45 18.26 16.67
C VAL A 200 6.77 19.63 16.55
N PRO A 201 6.85 20.50 17.57
CA PRO A 201 6.46 21.90 17.46
C PRO A 201 7.30 22.66 16.41
N VAL A 202 6.67 23.54 15.63
CA VAL A 202 7.32 24.37 14.61
C VAL A 202 7.68 25.75 15.21
N PRO A 203 8.81 26.37 14.84
CA PRO A 203 9.82 25.94 13.86
C PRO A 203 10.80 24.90 14.40
N SER A 204 10.91 24.76 15.72
CA SER A 204 11.72 23.76 16.38
C SER A 204 11.12 23.41 17.74
N GLY A 205 11.34 22.18 18.19
CA GLY A 205 10.87 21.71 19.48
C GLY A 205 11.32 20.28 19.74
N PRO A 206 11.07 19.76 20.96
CA PRO A 206 11.35 18.36 21.27
C PRO A 206 10.49 17.45 20.39
N ARG A 207 11.07 16.31 20.00
CA ARG A 207 10.36 15.26 19.27
C ARG A 207 9.67 14.32 20.25
N THR A 208 8.36 14.15 20.10
CA THR A 208 7.59 13.15 20.84
C THR A 208 7.29 11.96 19.93
N GLY A 209 7.55 10.74 20.41
CA GLY A 209 7.27 9.49 19.70
C GLY A 209 5.99 8.82 20.21
N TYR A 210 5.21 8.24 19.30
CA TYR A 210 3.94 7.60 19.60
C TYR A 210 3.86 6.20 18.98
N SER A 211 3.31 5.23 19.71
CA SER A 211 2.69 4.06 19.08
C SER A 211 1.29 4.44 18.62
N VAL A 212 0.78 3.84 17.54
CA VAL A 212 -0.54 4.21 16.98
C VAL A 212 -1.59 3.10 17.10
N GLU A 213 -1.38 2.13 17.99
CA GLU A 213 -2.24 0.94 18.14
C GLU A 213 -3.68 1.27 18.60
N ARG A 214 -3.89 2.45 19.19
CA ARG A 214 -5.24 2.94 19.56
C ARG A 214 -5.99 3.60 18.40
N SER A 215 -5.34 3.77 17.25
CA SER A 215 -5.96 4.36 16.07
C SER A 215 -7.04 3.46 15.52
N THR A 216 -8.01 4.07 14.85
CA THR A 216 -9.10 3.34 14.17
C THR A 216 -9.09 3.66 12.69
N ALA A 217 -9.62 2.76 11.88
CA ALA A 217 -9.77 2.98 10.45
C ALA A 217 -11.09 2.40 9.96
N THR A 218 -11.57 2.92 8.84
CA THR A 218 -12.61 2.27 8.03
C THR A 218 -12.04 2.02 6.66
N LEU A 219 -12.29 0.83 6.12
CA LEU A 219 -11.84 0.44 4.80
C LEU A 219 -13.03 -0.12 4.01
N ARG A 220 -13.26 0.42 2.82
CA ARG A 220 -14.37 0.03 1.96
C ARG A 220 -13.91 -0.10 0.51
N TYR A 221 -14.37 -1.15 -0.15
CA TYR A 221 -14.26 -1.33 -1.59
C TYR A 221 -15.60 -0.94 -2.23
N ASP A 222 -15.57 -0.13 -3.29
CA ASP A 222 -16.75 0.21 -4.07
C ASP A 222 -16.80 -0.56 -5.41
N ALA A 223 -18.00 -0.66 -5.98
CA ALA A 223 -18.23 -1.35 -7.25
C ALA A 223 -17.61 -0.60 -8.45
N ALA A 224 -17.21 0.66 -8.27
CA ALA A 224 -16.47 1.43 -9.27
C ALA A 224 -14.97 1.07 -9.28
N GLY A 225 -14.52 0.17 -8.41
CA GLY A 225 -13.12 -0.23 -8.31
C GLY A 225 -12.27 0.80 -7.58
N ARG A 226 -12.79 1.39 -6.51
CA ARG A 226 -12.06 2.29 -5.62
C ARG A 226 -12.04 1.74 -4.21
N VAL A 227 -11.00 2.13 -3.48
CA VAL A 227 -10.86 1.88 -2.05
C VAL A 227 -11.05 3.20 -1.30
N GLU A 228 -12.04 3.25 -0.43
CA GLU A 228 -12.28 4.35 0.48
C GLU A 228 -11.62 4.03 1.83
N LEU A 229 -10.74 4.92 2.28
CA LEU A 229 -9.99 4.81 3.52
C LEU A 229 -10.29 6.01 4.39
N THR A 230 -10.67 5.78 5.65
CA THR A 230 -10.63 6.81 6.70
C THR A 230 -9.76 6.30 7.84
N ILE A 231 -8.87 7.14 8.36
CA ILE A 231 -8.00 6.84 9.50
C ILE A 231 -8.23 7.92 10.54
N ARG A 232 -8.58 7.52 11.76
CA ARG A 232 -8.50 8.38 12.94
C ARG A 232 -7.22 8.01 13.69
N LEU A 233 -6.21 8.86 13.56
CA LEU A 233 -4.87 8.59 14.07
C LEU A 233 -4.77 9.04 15.53
N ILE A 234 -4.56 8.08 16.43
CA ILE A 234 -4.44 8.29 17.87
C ILE A 234 -3.09 7.73 18.31
N GLY A 235 -2.23 8.60 18.82
CA GLY A 235 -0.92 8.26 19.34
C GLY A 235 -0.93 7.99 20.85
N THR A 236 -0.27 6.92 21.29
CA THR A 236 0.09 6.70 22.69
C THR A 236 1.56 7.03 22.86
N GLU A 237 1.85 8.10 23.61
CA GLU A 237 3.22 8.57 23.81
C GLU A 237 4.10 7.49 24.45
N GLN A 238 5.31 7.32 23.91
CA GLN A 238 6.30 6.37 24.40
C GLN A 238 7.34 7.10 25.26
N THR A 239 7.32 6.87 26.58
CA THR A 239 8.26 7.48 27.52
C THR A 239 9.24 6.45 28.09
N LEU A 240 10.31 6.90 28.74
CA LEU A 240 11.23 6.00 29.46
C LEU A 240 10.54 5.25 30.62
N SER A 241 9.49 5.83 31.20
CA SER A 241 8.64 5.19 32.24
C SER A 241 7.59 4.23 31.68
N GLY A 242 7.53 4.06 30.35
CA GLY A 242 6.54 3.25 29.65
C GLY A 242 5.53 4.06 28.84
N PRO A 243 4.55 3.39 28.20
CA PRO A 243 3.52 4.05 27.41
C PRO A 243 2.60 4.91 28.27
N ALA A 244 2.20 6.08 27.75
CA ALA A 244 1.16 6.89 28.38
C ALA A 244 -0.19 6.14 28.43
N THR A 245 -1.03 6.46 29.42
CA THR A 245 -2.36 5.86 29.56
C THR A 245 -3.42 6.57 28.70
N THR A 246 -3.17 7.81 28.34
CA THR A 246 -4.03 8.64 27.49
C THR A 246 -3.57 8.60 26.03
N GLY A 247 -4.52 8.73 25.11
CA GLY A 247 -4.23 8.86 23.68
C GLY A 247 -4.27 10.32 23.26
N THR A 248 -3.36 10.71 22.37
CA THR A 248 -3.31 12.02 21.73
C THR A 248 -3.88 11.91 20.33
N GLU A 249 -4.88 12.73 19.99
CA GLU A 249 -5.43 12.80 18.64
C GLU A 249 -4.40 13.46 17.70
N LEU A 250 -3.95 12.73 16.68
CA LEU A 250 -2.97 13.18 15.69
C LEU A 250 -3.62 13.54 14.35
N GLY A 251 -4.95 13.51 14.28
CA GLY A 251 -5.75 13.92 13.13
C GLY A 251 -6.59 12.81 12.52
N THR A 252 -7.56 13.21 11.70
CA THR A 252 -8.35 12.32 10.86
C THR A 252 -8.00 12.53 9.40
N TYR A 253 -7.75 11.43 8.69
CA TYR A 253 -7.30 11.42 7.29
C TYR A 253 -8.22 10.55 6.45
N THR A 254 -8.49 10.98 5.21
CA THR A 254 -9.35 10.25 4.27
C THR A 254 -8.69 10.13 2.91
N ALA A 255 -8.94 9.04 2.19
CA ALA A 255 -8.50 8.84 0.82
C ALA A 255 -9.53 8.06 0.00
N THR A 256 -9.59 8.37 -1.30
CA THR A 256 -10.26 7.55 -2.32
C THR A 256 -9.19 7.07 -3.29
N LEU A 257 -8.87 5.78 -3.23
CA LEU A 257 -7.74 5.18 -3.94
C LEU A 257 -8.29 4.41 -5.16
N PRO A 258 -8.08 4.90 -6.39
CA PRO A 258 -8.47 4.13 -7.57
C PRO A 258 -7.63 2.85 -7.68
N ILE A 259 -8.27 1.75 -8.10
CA ILE A 259 -7.57 0.52 -8.45
C ILE A 259 -7.10 0.61 -9.90
N ASP A 260 -5.79 0.52 -10.10
CA ASP A 260 -5.24 0.24 -11.42
C ASP A 260 -5.39 -1.26 -11.70
N ARG A 261 -6.42 -1.60 -12.48
CA ARG A 261 -6.73 -2.99 -12.87
C ARG A 261 -5.71 -3.61 -13.80
N THR A 262 -4.79 -2.85 -14.38
CA THR A 262 -3.73 -3.43 -15.23
C THR A 262 -2.58 -3.94 -14.38
N ARG A 263 -2.26 -3.22 -13.30
CA ARG A 263 -1.12 -3.51 -12.43
C ARG A 263 -1.50 -4.23 -11.15
N GLY A 264 -2.78 -4.27 -10.80
CA GLY A 264 -3.22 -4.85 -9.53
C GLY A 264 -2.67 -4.07 -8.35
N ILE A 265 -2.87 -2.74 -8.37
CA ILE A 265 -2.44 -1.83 -7.31
C ILE A 265 -3.55 -0.83 -7.01
N TYR A 266 -3.67 -0.40 -5.76
CA TYR A 266 -4.36 0.85 -5.45
C TYR A 266 -3.43 1.77 -4.65
N GLY A 267 -3.54 3.06 -4.92
CA GLY A 267 -2.74 4.09 -4.28
C GLY A 267 -3.27 5.46 -4.62
N GLY A 268 -2.81 6.47 -3.89
CA GLY A 268 -3.33 7.82 -4.03
C GLY A 268 -3.09 8.68 -2.82
N ALA A 269 -3.99 9.67 -2.67
CA ALA A 269 -3.79 10.78 -1.77
C ALA A 269 -4.62 10.78 -0.50
N LEU A 270 -3.98 11.13 0.62
CA LEU A 270 -4.68 11.46 1.85
C LEU A 270 -5.02 12.94 1.88
N SER A 271 -6.20 13.23 2.40
CA SER A 271 -6.65 14.56 2.77
C SER A 271 -7.05 14.57 4.24
N SER A 272 -7.03 15.75 4.86
CA SER A 272 -7.52 15.96 6.22
C SER A 272 -8.30 17.25 6.30
N THR A 273 -9.35 17.28 7.12
CA THR A 273 -10.13 18.49 7.38
C THR A 273 -9.55 19.34 8.51
N SER A 274 -8.76 18.74 9.40
CA SER A 274 -8.18 19.41 10.57
C SER A 274 -6.69 19.74 10.41
N ARG A 275 -6.04 19.22 9.37
CA ARG A 275 -4.60 19.34 9.16
C ARG A 275 -4.27 19.60 7.70
N GLN A 276 -3.21 20.37 7.47
CA GLN A 276 -2.61 20.49 6.15
C GLN A 276 -1.74 19.25 5.92
N VAL A 277 -1.95 18.53 4.81
CA VAL A 277 -1.13 17.38 4.46
C VAL A 277 -0.02 17.83 3.52
N ASP A 278 1.21 17.88 4.02
CA ASP A 278 2.36 18.41 3.29
C ASP A 278 2.97 17.37 2.35
N ALA A 279 3.02 16.12 2.81
CA ALA A 279 3.43 14.98 2.00
C ALA A 279 2.69 13.74 2.51
N PHE A 280 2.26 12.90 1.59
CA PHE A 280 1.65 11.63 1.93
C PHE A 280 1.94 10.67 0.79
N ASN A 281 1.95 9.38 1.09
CA ASN A 281 1.76 8.36 0.09
C ASN A 281 0.98 7.20 0.69
N VAL A 282 0.10 6.62 -0.13
CA VAL A 282 -0.72 5.47 0.21
C VAL A 282 -0.57 4.44 -0.88
N GLY A 283 -0.30 3.20 -0.50
CA GLY A 283 -0.22 2.07 -1.42
C GLY A 283 -0.68 0.80 -0.74
N GLY A 284 -1.33 -0.09 -1.49
CA GLY A 284 -1.79 -1.35 -0.92
C GLY A 284 -2.32 -2.33 -1.94
N TRP A 285 -2.77 -3.48 -1.41
CA TRP A 285 -3.43 -4.50 -2.19
C TRP A 285 -4.38 -5.37 -1.36
N PHE A 286 -5.14 -6.20 -2.06
CA PHE A 286 -6.04 -7.21 -1.51
C PHE A 286 -5.33 -8.56 -1.40
N PHE A 287 -5.68 -9.34 -0.38
CA PHE A 287 -5.08 -10.64 -0.12
C PHE A 287 -6.16 -11.71 0.11
N GLY A 288 -5.83 -12.94 -0.27
CA GLY A 288 -6.73 -14.10 -0.18
C GLY A 288 -7.84 -14.11 -1.25
N SER A 289 -8.74 -15.09 -1.15
CA SER A 289 -9.86 -15.21 -2.10
C SER A 289 -10.88 -14.08 -1.90
N GLY A 290 -11.43 -13.55 -3.00
CA GLY A 290 -12.53 -12.58 -2.93
C GLY A 290 -12.21 -11.28 -2.20
N ALA A 291 -10.92 -10.88 -2.15
CA ALA A 291 -10.42 -9.77 -1.35
C ALA A 291 -10.81 -9.87 0.14
N GLY A 292 -10.76 -11.09 0.70
CA GLY A 292 -11.09 -11.38 2.10
C GLY A 292 -10.27 -10.56 3.10
N GLU A 293 -9.05 -10.20 2.72
CA GLU A 293 -8.16 -9.32 3.47
C GLU A 293 -7.67 -8.15 2.61
N ALA A 294 -7.25 -7.07 3.25
CA ALA A 294 -6.58 -5.95 2.61
C ALA A 294 -5.46 -5.42 3.49
N GLY A 295 -4.43 -4.88 2.85
CA GLY A 295 -3.36 -4.14 3.50
C GLY A 295 -3.11 -2.82 2.79
N ILE A 296 -2.79 -1.79 3.56
CA ILE A 296 -2.33 -0.48 3.08
C ILE A 296 -1.10 -0.05 3.89
N ALA A 297 -0.02 0.31 3.22
CA ALA A 297 1.09 1.04 3.83
C ALA A 297 0.86 2.55 3.66
N VAL A 298 1.21 3.33 4.67
CA VAL A 298 1.05 4.78 4.71
C VAL A 298 2.29 5.44 5.32
N ALA A 299 2.86 6.38 4.59
CA ALA A 299 3.79 7.38 5.12
C ALA A 299 3.15 8.76 4.98
N LEU A 300 3.19 9.56 6.03
CA LEU A 300 2.44 10.80 6.15
C LEU A 300 3.30 11.87 6.82
N LEU A 301 3.23 13.10 6.32
CA LEU A 301 3.66 14.33 6.97
C LEU A 301 2.51 15.33 6.90
N SER A 302 2.11 15.86 8.05
CA SER A 302 1.05 16.85 8.15
C SER A 302 1.39 17.95 9.16
N TYR A 303 0.76 19.10 8.98
CA TYR A 303 0.90 20.27 9.83
C TYR A 303 -0.47 20.65 10.41
N ASP A 304 -0.48 20.89 11.72
CA ASP A 304 -1.63 21.42 12.43
C ASP A 304 -1.44 22.93 12.63
N PRO A 305 -2.25 23.77 11.98
CA PRO A 305 -2.12 25.23 12.09
C PRO A 305 -2.58 25.78 13.44
N VAL A 306 -3.38 25.04 14.21
CA VAL A 306 -3.89 25.48 15.51
C VAL A 306 -2.83 25.29 16.59
N THR A 307 -2.19 24.11 16.60
CA THR A 307 -1.15 23.77 17.58
C THR A 307 0.27 24.07 17.08
N ASN A 308 0.40 24.55 15.83
CA ASN A 308 1.67 24.81 15.16
C ASN A 308 2.65 23.60 15.27
N THR A 309 2.12 22.41 15.05
CA THR A 309 2.84 21.14 15.24
C THR A 309 2.84 20.31 13.97
N ARG A 310 4.00 19.79 13.59
CA ARG A 310 4.13 18.80 12.51
C ARG A 310 4.01 17.39 13.06
N VAL A 311 3.34 16.51 12.33
CA VAL A 311 3.30 15.07 12.61
C VAL A 311 3.79 14.30 11.39
N SER A 312 4.73 13.40 11.63
CA SER A 312 5.12 12.36 10.69
C SER A 312 4.62 11.01 11.17
N ALA A 313 4.09 10.16 10.29
CA ALA A 313 3.59 8.84 10.66
C ALA A 313 3.99 7.79 9.63
N LEU A 314 4.29 6.59 10.13
CA LEU A 314 4.57 5.39 9.34
C LEU A 314 3.74 4.24 9.87
N ILE A 315 2.67 3.93 9.16
CA ILE A 315 1.63 3.00 9.62
C ILE A 315 1.25 2.03 8.52
N ASN A 316 0.73 0.88 8.94
CA ASN A 316 -0.06 0.01 8.09
C ASN A 316 -1.52 0.08 8.57
N VAL A 317 -2.44 0.02 7.61
CA VAL A 317 -3.86 -0.23 7.85
C VAL A 317 -4.18 -1.58 7.24
N VAL A 318 -4.87 -2.43 7.99
CA VAL A 318 -5.30 -3.74 7.51
C VAL A 318 -6.80 -3.92 7.70
N GLY A 319 -7.42 -4.72 6.84
CA GLY A 319 -8.84 -5.04 6.90
C GLY A 319 -9.09 -6.53 6.72
N ALA A 320 -10.11 -7.06 7.40
CA ALA A 320 -10.64 -8.40 7.20
C ALA A 320 -12.17 -8.37 7.16
N ARG A 321 -12.74 -9.14 6.23
CA ARG A 321 -14.19 -9.29 6.09
C ARG A 321 -14.80 -10.13 7.20
#